data_AF-A0A250FUU1-F1
#
_entry.id   AF-A0A250FUU1-F1
#
_cell.length_a   1.000
_cell.length_b   1.000
_cell.length_c   1.000
_cell.angle_alpha   90.00
_cell.angle_beta   90.00
_cell.angle_gamma   90.00
#
_symmetry.space_group_name_H-M   'P 1'
#
loop_
_entity.id
_entity.type
_entity.pdbx_description
1 polymer ?
#
loop_
_entity_poly.entity_id
_entity_poly.type
_entity_poly.pdbx_seq_one_letter_code
_entity_poly.pdbx_strand_id
1 'polypeptide(L)'
;MELVKFDKEGTYPRISASHIDESIELTPAEQEIKARLRHIHALRMTNKYSKYQAIQIHMREMKVSQATAYRDYNWAMQIFGELDKVDVQAERMILAECYWQLYLKALKKGDLEQERKALDSYKSLFNFDKEEKEINFEKISAHEYHIKMSRKGMRMLREAIGTGVVDFNELPAEEIDYEESEE
;
A
#
# COMPACT_ATOMS: atom_id res chain seq x y z
N MET A 1 -21.75 -8.59 3.37
CA MET A 1 -21.83 -7.17 2.97
C MET A 1 -21.65 -6.34 4.21
N GLU A 2 -20.43 -5.84 4.45
CA GLU A 2 -20.24 -4.83 5.49
C GLU A 2 -20.86 -3.52 5.01
N LEU A 3 -21.82 -2.99 5.76
CA LEU A 3 -22.39 -1.68 5.53
C LEU A 3 -21.35 -0.63 5.94
N VAL A 4 -20.41 -0.34 5.04
CA VAL A 4 -19.49 0.79 5.21
C VAL A 4 -20.34 2.05 5.22
N LYS A 5 -20.37 2.75 6.35
CA LYS A 5 -20.95 4.09 6.44
C LYS A 5 -20.09 5.03 5.60
N PHE A 6 -20.48 5.24 4.35
CA PHE A 6 -19.89 6.25 3.50
C PHE A 6 -20.24 7.63 4.08
N ASP A 7 -19.23 8.36 4.59
CA ASP A 7 -19.39 9.78 4.88
C ASP A 7 -19.79 10.48 3.59
N LYS A 8 -21.01 11.04 3.59
CA LYS A 8 -21.71 11.49 2.37
C LYS A 8 -21.11 12.74 1.72
N GLU A 9 -20.10 13.35 2.33
CA GLU A 9 -19.57 14.65 1.91
C GLU A 9 -18.35 14.55 0.99
N GLY A 10 -17.71 13.39 0.87
CA GLY A 10 -16.54 13.21 0.01
C GLY A 10 -16.90 12.94 -1.47
N THR A 11 -16.06 13.42 -2.40
CA THR A 11 -16.19 13.15 -3.84
C THR A 11 -16.11 11.65 -4.16
N TYR A 12 -15.19 10.92 -3.51
CA TYR A 12 -15.02 9.48 -3.73
C TYR A 12 -16.23 8.63 -3.28
N PRO A 13 -16.74 8.78 -2.03
CA PRO A 13 -17.95 8.10 -1.57
C PRO A 13 -19.18 8.33 -2.47
N ARG A 14 -19.39 9.56 -2.95
CA ARG A 14 -20.50 9.88 -3.86
C ARG A 14 -20.38 9.17 -5.20
N ILE A 15 -19.18 9.15 -5.78
CA ILE A 15 -18.93 8.42 -7.05
C ILE A 15 -19.12 6.92 -6.84
N SER A 16 -18.58 6.35 -5.75
CA SER A 16 -18.76 4.93 -5.42
C SER A 16 -20.25 4.58 -5.24
N ALA A 17 -20.99 5.39 -4.47
CA ALA A 17 -22.42 5.19 -4.26
C ALA A 17 -23.23 5.30 -5.56
N SER A 18 -22.85 6.19 -6.49
CA SER A 18 -23.49 6.34 -7.80
C SER A 18 -23.36 5.12 -8.74
N HIS A 19 -22.55 4.12 -8.38
CA HIS A 19 -22.48 2.84 -9.08
C HIS A 19 -23.44 1.80 -8.49
N ILE A 20 -23.93 2.03 -7.27
CA ILE A 20 -24.84 1.15 -6.54
C ILE A 20 -26.29 1.67 -6.66
N ASP A 21 -26.45 2.99 -6.59
CA ASP A 21 -27.75 3.67 -6.61
C ASP A 21 -27.77 4.73 -7.73
N GLU A 22 -28.72 4.58 -8.65
CA GLU A 22 -28.91 5.47 -9.80
C GLU A 22 -29.62 6.79 -9.42
N SER A 23 -30.19 6.89 -8.21
CA SER A 23 -30.88 8.10 -7.74
C SER A 23 -29.92 9.24 -7.32
N ILE A 24 -28.62 8.96 -7.23
CA ILE A 24 -27.61 9.95 -6.81
C ILE A 24 -27.18 10.78 -8.01
N GLU A 25 -27.66 12.03 -8.06
CA GLU A 25 -27.23 13.00 -9.06
C GLU A 25 -25.79 13.48 -8.76
N LEU A 26 -24.91 13.25 -9.74
CA LEU A 26 -23.54 13.72 -9.73
C LEU A 26 -23.43 15.09 -10.39
N THR A 27 -22.59 15.94 -9.82
CA THR A 27 -22.19 17.21 -10.44
C THR A 27 -21.43 16.97 -11.74
N PRO A 28 -21.38 17.93 -12.68
CA PRO A 28 -20.64 17.77 -13.94
C PRO A 28 -19.17 17.39 -13.73
N ALA A 29 -18.52 17.97 -12.72
CA ALA A 29 -17.13 17.65 -12.36
C ALA A 29 -16.98 16.20 -11.87
N GLU A 30 -17.93 15.69 -11.08
CA GLU A 30 -17.93 14.30 -10.63
C GLU A 30 -18.17 13.31 -11.78
N GLN A 31 -18.98 13.70 -12.77
CA GLN A 31 -19.20 12.88 -13.97
C GLN A 31 -17.92 12.74 -14.80
N GLU A 32 -17.12 13.81 -14.92
CA GLU A 32 -15.81 13.75 -15.57
C GLU A 32 -14.86 12.78 -14.83
N ILE A 33 -14.83 12.85 -13.50
CA ILE A 33 -14.02 11.93 -12.69
C ILE A 33 -14.50 10.49 -12.89
N LYS A 34 -15.81 10.25 -12.85
CA LYS A 34 -16.40 8.92 -13.10
C LYS A 34 -16.01 8.38 -14.48
N ALA A 35 -15.96 9.22 -15.51
CA ALA A 35 -15.49 8.84 -16.84
C ALA A 35 -14.00 8.48 -16.85
N ARG A 36 -13.14 9.25 -16.15
CA ARG A 36 -11.70 8.93 -16.00
C ARG A 36 -11.48 7.60 -15.30
N LEU A 37 -12.21 7.33 -14.21
CA LEU A 37 -12.11 6.08 -13.47
C LEU A 37 -12.52 4.87 -14.32
N ARG A 38 -13.60 5.00 -15.11
CA ARG A 38 -14.02 3.96 -16.05
C ARG A 38 -12.96 3.71 -17.13
N HIS A 39 -12.37 4.77 -17.65
CA HIS A 39 -11.35 4.69 -18.69
C HIS A 39 -10.12 3.90 -18.24
N ILE A 40 -9.53 4.25 -17.10
CA ILE A 40 -8.33 3.57 -16.62
C ILE A 40 -8.60 2.10 -16.23
N HIS A 41 -9.79 1.80 -15.71
CA HIS A 41 -10.21 0.43 -15.44
C HIS A 41 -10.42 -0.38 -16.74
N ALA A 42 -11.03 0.21 -17.76
CA ALA A 42 -11.23 -0.44 -19.05
C ALA A 42 -9.90 -0.77 -19.74
N LEU A 43 -8.88 0.09 -19.63
CA LEU A 43 -7.53 -0.20 -20.14
C LEU A 43 -6.93 -1.48 -19.52
N ARG A 44 -7.17 -1.70 -18.22
CA ARG A 44 -6.72 -2.91 -17.51
C ARG A 44 -7.53 -4.14 -17.91
N MET A 45 -8.85 -4.01 -18.04
CA MET A 45 -9.76 -5.13 -18.34
C MET A 45 -9.69 -5.59 -19.80
N THR A 46 -9.85 -4.66 -20.73
CA THR A 46 -10.01 -4.98 -22.16
C THR A 46 -8.65 -5.28 -22.81
N ASN A 47 -7.65 -4.45 -22.53
CA ASN A 47 -6.36 -4.50 -23.21
C ASN A 47 -5.27 -5.22 -22.39
N LYS A 48 -5.56 -5.62 -21.15
CA LYS A 48 -4.65 -6.32 -20.24
C LYS A 48 -3.30 -5.61 -20.04
N TYR A 49 -3.30 -4.29 -20.10
CA TYR A 49 -2.09 -3.49 -19.87
C TYR A 49 -1.61 -3.64 -18.43
N SER A 50 -0.29 -3.52 -18.22
CA SER A 50 0.26 -3.43 -16.87
C SER A 50 -0.17 -2.13 -16.19
N LYS A 51 -0.08 -2.07 -14.85
CA LYS A 51 -0.36 -0.85 -14.07
C LYS A 51 0.35 0.38 -14.64
N TYR A 52 1.65 0.24 -14.90
CA TYR A 52 2.46 1.34 -15.42
C TYR A 52 2.00 1.80 -16.81
N GLN A 53 1.75 0.86 -17.72
CA GLN A 53 1.26 1.16 -19.07
C GLN A 53 -0.11 1.84 -19.04
N ALA A 54 -1.04 1.32 -18.24
CA ALA A 54 -2.37 1.90 -18.10
C ALA A 54 -2.33 3.35 -17.57
N ILE A 55 -1.46 3.65 -16.61
CA ILE A 55 -1.27 5.01 -16.07
C ILE A 55 -0.69 5.94 -17.15
N GLN A 56 0.32 5.51 -17.89
CA GLN A 56 0.94 6.33 -18.94
C GLN A 56 -0.04 6.65 -20.08
N ILE A 57 -0.84 5.67 -20.50
CA ILE A 57 -1.87 5.84 -21.52
C ILE A 57 -2.97 6.78 -20.99
N HIS A 58 -3.43 6.56 -19.76
CA HIS A 58 -4.45 7.40 -19.14
C HIS A 58 -4.01 8.86 -18.97
N MET A 59 -2.75 9.11 -18.60
CA MET A 59 -2.17 10.46 -18.54
C MET A 59 -2.20 11.14 -19.91
N ARG A 60 -1.88 10.42 -20.98
CA ARG A 60 -1.86 10.95 -22.35
C ARG A 60 -3.27 11.26 -22.87
N GLU A 61 -4.20 10.34 -22.67
CA GLU A 61 -5.56 10.43 -23.24
C GLU A 61 -6.44 11.40 -22.46
N MET A 62 -6.39 11.36 -21.12
CA MET A 62 -7.20 12.22 -20.26
C MET A 62 -6.49 13.52 -19.83
N LYS A 63 -5.24 13.73 -20.29
CA LYS A 63 -4.42 14.94 -20.03
C LYS A 63 -4.34 15.32 -18.55
N VAL A 64 -4.21 14.32 -17.68
CA VAL A 64 -4.11 14.51 -16.23
C VAL A 64 -2.66 14.45 -15.74
N SER A 65 -2.39 15.13 -14.62
CA SER A 65 -1.09 15.03 -13.95
C SER A 65 -0.83 13.59 -13.47
N GLN A 66 0.44 13.23 -13.29
CA GLN A 66 0.84 11.94 -12.77
C GLN A 66 0.16 11.64 -11.42
N ALA A 67 0.18 12.61 -10.49
CA ALA A 67 -0.43 12.44 -9.18
C ALA A 67 -1.94 12.16 -9.27
N THR A 68 -2.65 12.83 -10.19
CA THR A 68 -4.07 12.56 -10.44
C THR A 68 -4.29 11.19 -11.06
N ALA A 69 -3.45 10.77 -12.02
CA ALA A 69 -3.57 9.46 -12.66
C ALA A 69 -3.38 8.29 -11.67
N TYR A 70 -2.43 8.40 -10.73
CA TYR A 70 -2.25 7.40 -9.68
C TYR A 70 -3.44 7.35 -8.71
N ARG A 71 -4.01 8.52 -8.38
CA ARG A 71 -5.21 8.60 -7.54
C ARG A 71 -6.41 7.96 -8.23
N ASP A 72 -6.63 8.31 -9.49
CA ASP A 72 -7.71 7.78 -10.31
C ASP A 72 -7.54 6.26 -10.47
N TYR A 73 -6.31 5.76 -10.66
CA TYR A 73 -6.02 4.33 -10.67
C TYR A 73 -6.44 3.65 -9.36
N ASN A 74 -6.00 4.17 -8.21
CA ASN A 74 -6.30 3.57 -6.92
C ASN A 74 -7.82 3.58 -6.63
N TRP A 75 -8.50 4.69 -6.90
CA TRP A 75 -9.95 4.79 -6.75
C TRP A 75 -10.70 3.84 -7.69
N ALA A 76 -10.24 3.69 -8.93
CA ALA A 76 -10.83 2.76 -9.88
C ALA A 76 -10.69 1.30 -9.39
N MET A 77 -9.53 0.92 -8.86
CA MET A 77 -9.33 -0.43 -8.30
C MET A 77 -10.19 -0.65 -7.04
N GLN A 78 -10.38 0.36 -6.19
CA GLN A 78 -11.23 0.21 -5.00
C GLN A 78 -12.72 0.08 -5.35
N ILE A 79 -13.20 0.81 -6.37
CA ILE A 79 -14.62 0.80 -6.77
C ILE A 79 -14.95 -0.44 -7.61
N PHE A 80 -14.12 -0.77 -8.60
CA PHE A 80 -14.42 -1.84 -9.57
C PHE A 80 -13.81 -3.19 -9.21
N GLY A 81 -12.91 -3.23 -8.22
CA GLY A 81 -12.19 -4.42 -7.78
C GLY A 81 -10.70 -4.35 -8.09
N GLU A 82 -9.89 -4.81 -7.14
CA GLU A 82 -8.44 -4.85 -7.29
C GLU A 82 -8.03 -6.04 -8.17
N LEU A 83 -7.63 -5.74 -9.41
CA LEU A 83 -7.13 -6.75 -10.36
C LEU A 83 -5.76 -7.29 -9.98
N ASP A 84 -4.96 -6.50 -9.26
CA ASP A 84 -3.62 -6.86 -8.82
C ASP A 84 -3.61 -7.48 -7.42
N LYS A 85 -4.78 -7.69 -6.80
CA LYS A 85 -4.86 -8.29 -5.47
C LYS A 85 -4.60 -9.78 -5.58
N VAL A 86 -3.38 -10.13 -5.22
CA VAL A 86 -2.98 -11.50 -4.99
C VAL A 86 -3.31 -11.85 -3.54
N ASP A 87 -4.17 -12.83 -3.34
CA ASP A 87 -4.37 -13.40 -2.02
C ASP A 87 -3.18 -14.31 -1.70
N VAL A 88 -2.35 -13.87 -0.76
CA VAL A 88 -1.17 -14.60 -0.29
C VAL A 88 -1.55 -16.00 0.20
N GLN A 89 -2.74 -16.18 0.79
CA GLN A 89 -3.20 -17.51 1.19
C GLN A 89 -3.53 -18.38 -0.02
N ALA A 90 -4.19 -17.81 -1.04
CA ALA A 90 -4.50 -18.54 -2.27
C ALA A 90 -3.22 -18.95 -3.02
N GLU A 91 -2.24 -18.07 -3.14
CA GLU A 91 -0.95 -18.42 -3.73
C GLU A 91 -0.21 -19.49 -2.93
N ARG A 92 -0.25 -19.42 -1.59
CA ARG A 92 0.31 -20.49 -0.75
C ARG A 92 -0.37 -21.83 -1.00
N MET A 93 -1.69 -21.87 -1.18
CA MET A 93 -2.40 -23.11 -1.51
C MET A 93 -1.99 -23.66 -2.87
N ILE A 94 -1.84 -22.80 -3.88
CA ILE A 94 -1.38 -23.20 -5.21
C ILE A 94 0.04 -23.79 -5.13
N LEU A 95 0.94 -23.12 -4.40
CA LEU A 95 2.30 -23.62 -4.19
C LEU A 95 2.32 -24.94 -3.42
N ALA A 96 1.46 -25.08 -2.40
CA ALA A 96 1.33 -26.31 -1.63
C ALA A 96 0.96 -27.51 -2.52
N GLU A 97 0.01 -27.33 -3.44
CA GLU A 97 -0.38 -28.36 -4.42
C GLU A 97 0.76 -28.67 -5.40
N CYS A 98 1.48 -27.65 -5.89
CA CYS A 98 2.64 -27.85 -6.75
C CYS A 98 3.75 -28.67 -6.06
N TYR A 99 4.06 -28.38 -4.80
CA TYR A 99 5.04 -29.17 -4.03
C TYR A 99 4.57 -30.60 -3.79
N TRP A 100 3.27 -30.80 -3.54
CA TRP A 100 2.70 -32.13 -3.41
C TRP A 100 2.86 -32.95 -4.69
N GLN A 101 2.61 -32.34 -5.85
CA GLN A 101 2.82 -33.00 -7.14
C GLN A 101 4.29 -33.32 -7.42
N LEU A 102 5.23 -32.45 -7.01
CA LEU A 102 6.66 -32.71 -7.10
C LEU A 102 7.06 -33.90 -6.22
N TYR A 103 6.53 -33.96 -4.99
CA TYR A 103 6.73 -35.08 -4.08
C TYR A 103 6.26 -36.41 -4.70
N LEU A 104 5.04 -36.46 -5.25
CA LEU A 104 4.51 -37.67 -5.92
C LEU A 104 5.38 -38.11 -7.11
N LYS A 105 5.99 -37.17 -7.85
CA LYS A 105 6.91 -37.48 -8.94
C LYS A 105 8.25 -38.02 -8.44
N ALA A 106 8.77 -37.47 -7.34
CA ALA A 106 10.01 -37.94 -6.71
C ALA A 106 9.82 -39.36 -6.12
N LEU A 107 8.68 -39.61 -5.47
CA LEU A 107 8.30 -40.92 -4.95
C LEU A 107 8.20 -42.00 -6.03
N LYS A 108 7.66 -41.66 -7.20
CA LYS A 108 7.65 -42.58 -8.36
C LYS A 108 9.04 -42.88 -8.90
N LYS A 109 10.00 -41.97 -8.73
CA LYS A 109 11.40 -42.16 -9.14
C LYS A 109 12.27 -42.82 -8.06
N GLY A 110 11.80 -42.89 -6.82
CA GLY A 110 12.56 -43.40 -5.68
C GLY A 110 13.70 -42.47 -5.23
N ASP A 111 13.60 -41.17 -5.54
CA ASP A 111 14.62 -40.17 -5.20
C ASP A 111 14.30 -39.54 -3.83
N LEU A 112 14.81 -40.18 -2.77
CA LEU A 112 14.54 -39.80 -1.38
C LEU A 112 15.04 -38.39 -1.02
N GLU A 113 16.08 -37.89 -1.69
CA GLU A 113 16.60 -36.54 -1.40
C GLU A 113 15.65 -35.47 -1.93
N GLN A 114 15.10 -35.67 -3.12
CA GLN A 114 14.13 -34.76 -3.72
C GLN A 114 12.77 -34.82 -3.01
N GLU A 115 12.37 -36.00 -2.52
CA GLU A 115 11.19 -36.14 -1.67
C GLU A 115 11.30 -35.29 -0.41
N ARG A 116 12.43 -35.39 0.29
CA ARG A 116 12.68 -34.60 1.50
C ARG A 116 12.68 -33.11 1.22
N LYS A 117 13.35 -32.66 0.15
CA LYS A 117 13.39 -31.24 -0.24
C LYS A 117 12.00 -30.68 -0.58
N ALA A 118 11.14 -31.47 -1.22
CA ALA A 118 9.77 -31.06 -1.53
C ALA A 118 8.93 -30.89 -0.25
N LEU A 119 9.08 -31.81 0.72
CA LEU A 119 8.39 -31.73 2.01
C LEU A 119 8.91 -30.59 2.90
N ASP A 120 10.23 -30.35 2.92
CA ASP A 120 10.82 -29.22 3.66
C ASP A 120 10.34 -27.88 3.08
N SER A 121 10.27 -27.77 1.75
CA SER A 121 9.71 -26.59 1.07
C SER A 121 8.23 -26.39 1.40
N TYR A 122 7.44 -27.47 1.41
CA TYR A 122 6.04 -27.44 1.84
C TYR A 122 5.90 -26.95 3.29
N LYS A 123 6.71 -27.47 4.23
CA LYS A 123 6.72 -27.05 5.63
C LYS A 123 6.98 -25.54 5.77
N SER A 124 7.93 -25.01 4.98
CA SER A 124 8.30 -23.59 5.01
C SER A 124 7.17 -22.65 4.59
N LEU A 125 6.25 -23.07 3.71
CA LEU A 125 5.11 -22.24 3.28
C LEU A 125 4.19 -21.87 4.44
N PHE A 126 3.98 -22.81 5.35
CA PHE A 126 3.09 -22.66 6.49
C PHE A 126 3.79 -22.10 7.72
N ASN A 127 5.13 -22.04 7.73
CA ASN A 127 5.93 -21.55 8.84
C ASN A 127 5.46 -22.14 10.18
N PHE A 128 5.26 -23.45 10.25
CA PHE A 128 4.83 -24.14 11.47
C PHE A 128 5.76 -23.88 12.68
N ASP A 129 7.01 -23.48 12.42
CA ASP A 129 8.02 -23.16 13.44
C ASP A 129 7.89 -21.72 14.00
N LYS A 130 7.07 -20.85 13.40
CA LYS A 130 6.79 -19.52 13.98
C LYS A 130 5.65 -19.66 14.96
N GLU A 131 5.99 -19.88 16.23
CA GLU A 131 5.12 -19.48 17.34
C GLU A 131 4.64 -18.04 17.08
N GLU A 132 3.35 -17.78 17.27
CA GLU A 132 2.70 -16.50 16.99
C GLU A 132 3.58 -15.37 17.47
N LYS A 133 3.90 -14.41 16.58
CA LYS A 133 4.76 -13.25 16.88
C LYS A 133 4.41 -12.72 18.27
N GLU A 134 5.25 -13.01 19.26
CA GLU A 134 5.08 -12.43 20.58
C GLU A 134 5.06 -10.93 20.40
N ILE A 135 3.91 -10.34 20.71
CA ILE A 135 3.74 -8.90 20.63
C ILE A 135 4.71 -8.33 21.66
N ASN A 136 5.78 -7.71 21.17
CA ASN A 136 6.78 -7.15 22.05
C ASN A 136 6.19 -5.90 22.73
N PHE A 137 5.62 -6.10 23.92
CA PHE A 137 4.87 -5.10 24.68
C PHE A 137 5.69 -3.84 24.99
N GLU A 138 7.02 -3.96 25.01
CA GLU A 138 7.91 -2.81 25.17
C GLU A 138 7.70 -1.77 24.06
N LYS A 139 7.53 -2.18 22.80
CA LYS A 139 7.28 -1.22 21.69
C LYS A 139 5.90 -0.56 21.74
N ILE A 140 4.96 -1.15 22.47
CA ILE A 140 3.60 -0.61 22.68
C ILE A 140 3.57 0.28 23.93
N SER A 141 4.49 0.09 24.86
CA SER A 141 4.59 0.92 26.05
C SER A 141 4.89 2.37 25.67
N ALA A 142 4.13 3.30 26.23
CA ALA A 142 4.26 4.73 25.97
C ALA A 142 5.61 5.20 26.53
N HIS A 143 6.57 5.45 25.65
CA HIS A 143 7.84 6.05 26.03
C HIS A 143 7.64 7.55 26.21
N GLU A 144 7.76 8.04 27.45
CA GLU A 144 7.84 9.48 27.71
C GLU A 144 9.26 9.97 27.39
N TYR A 145 9.39 10.67 26.26
CA TYR A 145 10.65 11.31 25.87
C TYR A 145 10.79 12.67 26.56
N HIS A 146 11.64 12.73 27.59
CA HIS A 146 12.01 14.01 28.22
C HIS A 146 13.11 14.72 27.41
N ILE A 147 12.70 15.49 26.41
CA ILE A 147 13.64 16.31 25.62
C ILE A 147 14.01 17.56 26.42
N LYS A 148 15.28 17.65 26.85
CA LYS A 148 15.84 18.87 27.47
C LYS A 148 16.35 19.80 26.37
N MET A 149 15.59 20.83 26.04
CA MET A 149 16.00 21.83 25.06
C MET A 149 16.85 22.94 25.69
N SER A 150 17.81 23.46 24.93
CA SER A 150 18.59 24.65 25.32
C SER A 150 17.69 25.90 25.38
N ARG A 151 18.08 26.89 26.19
CA ARG A 151 17.30 28.15 26.34
C ARG A 151 17.09 28.87 25.00
N LYS A 152 18.06 28.78 24.08
CA LYS A 152 17.99 29.34 22.73
C LYS A 152 16.93 28.63 21.88
N GLY A 153 16.94 27.29 21.87
CA GLY A 153 15.94 26.48 21.15
C GLY A 153 14.52 26.68 21.67
N MET A 154 14.33 26.87 22.98
CA MET A 154 13.01 27.10 23.57
C MET A 154 12.42 28.47 23.18
N ARG A 155 13.25 29.49 22.97
CA ARG A 155 12.79 30.80 22.48
C ARG A 155 12.32 30.72 21.04
N MET A 156 13.10 30.06 20.18
CA MET A 156 12.74 29.85 18.78
C MET A 156 11.48 29.01 18.62
N LEU A 157 11.30 27.99 19.45
CA LEU A 157 10.10 27.15 19.42
C LEU A 157 8.84 27.92 19.85
N ARG A 158 8.96 28.89 20.76
CA ARG A 158 7.85 29.80 21.11
C ARG A 158 7.51 30.77 19.98
N GLU A 159 8.51 31.33 19.32
CA GLU A 159 8.32 32.21 18.15
C GLU A 159 7.65 31.43 17.01
N ALA A 160 8.14 30.22 16.72
CA ALA A 160 7.60 29.28 15.76
C ALA A 160 6.12 28.89 16.00
N ILE A 161 5.75 28.62 17.26
CA ILE A 161 4.36 28.31 17.62
C ILE A 161 3.45 29.54 17.45
N GLY A 162 3.97 30.74 17.70
CA GLY A 162 3.21 31.99 17.56
C GLY A 162 2.93 32.39 16.11
N THR A 163 3.86 32.15 15.19
CA THR A 163 3.73 32.50 13.76
C THR A 163 3.21 31.36 12.89
N GLY A 164 3.29 30.11 13.37
CA GLY A 164 2.86 28.92 12.63
C GLY A 164 3.76 28.53 11.46
N VAL A 165 4.84 29.28 11.21
CA VAL A 165 5.84 29.02 10.17
C VAL A 165 7.22 29.20 10.79
N VAL A 166 8.08 28.21 10.60
CA VAL A 166 9.47 28.21 11.06
C VAL A 166 10.38 28.32 9.85
N ASP A 167 11.10 29.43 9.74
CA ASP A 167 12.15 29.58 8.72
C ASP A 167 13.44 28.97 9.25
N PHE A 168 13.89 27.89 8.61
CA PHE A 168 15.09 27.16 8.99
C PHE A 168 16.37 27.70 8.32
N ASN A 169 16.26 28.69 7.43
CA ASN A 169 17.42 29.20 6.68
C ASN A 169 18.29 30.17 7.49
N GLU A 170 17.76 30.80 8.53
CA GLU A 170 18.49 31.78 9.36
C GLU A 170 19.13 31.14 10.61
N LEU A 171 19.07 29.82 10.75
CA LEU A 171 19.68 29.11 11.86
C LEU A 171 21.19 28.99 11.65
N PRO A 172 22.04 29.43 12.60
CA PRO A 172 23.44 29.04 12.59
C PRO A 172 23.49 27.53 12.87
N ALA A 173 23.86 26.75 11.87
CA ALA A 173 24.18 25.35 12.05
C ALA A 173 25.30 25.24 13.10
N GLU A 174 25.04 24.54 14.19
CA GLU A 174 26.12 24.12 15.09
C GLU A 174 26.82 22.95 14.38
N GLU A 175 28.09 23.15 14.02
CA GLU A 175 28.96 22.06 13.59
C GLU A 175 29.09 21.10 14.78
N ILE A 176 28.61 19.88 14.58
CA ILE A 176 28.74 18.79 15.54
C ILE A 176 29.98 18.00 15.10
N ASP A 177 30.94 17.83 16.00
CA ASP A 177 32.06 16.92 15.77
C ASP A 177 31.51 15.50 15.55
N TYR A 178 31.74 14.96 14.35
CA TYR A 178 31.42 13.58 14.01
C TYR A 178 32.72 12.84 13.70
N GLU A 179 32.86 11.62 14.20
CA GLU A 179 33.91 10.70 13.76
C GLU A 179 33.36 9.86 12.61
N GLU A 180 34.06 9.84 11.47
CA GLU A 180 33.77 8.92 10.38
C GLU A 180 34.03 7.48 10.85
N SER A 181 33.02 6.62 10.77
CA SER A 181 33.20 5.19 10.97
C SER A 181 33.95 4.63 9.75
N GLU A 182 35.21 4.23 9.94
CA GLU A 182 35.95 3.41 8.97
C GLU A 182 35.22 2.06 8.79
N GLU A 183 35.06 1.62 7.53
CA GLU A 183 34.46 0.34 7.11
C GLU A 183 35.14 -0.89 7.72
#